data_AF-A0A9P6G6S5-F1
#
_entry.id   AF-A0A9P6G6S5-F1
#
_cell.length_a   1.000
_cell.length_b   1.000
_cell.length_c   1.000
_cell.angle_alpha   90.00
_cell.angle_beta   90.00
_cell.angle_gamma   90.00
#
_symmetry.space_group_name_H-M   'P 1'
#
loop_
_entity.id
_entity.type
_entity.pdbx_description
1 polymer ?
#
loop_
_entity_poly.entity_id
_entity_poly.type
_entity_poly.pdbx_seq_one_letter_code
_entity_poly.pdbx_strand_id
1 'polypeptide(L)'
;MVIQALQYMLNIVDESYAGTVTSAIAMIKNLRDNRDDYGDVSEVQLETLLSSLSDETHSPVPLEIKAQNACILISRQPGHLNFEFFELAPTNEAALRATRLTRTFPGYASRVAVDRIMDKSLQKSIAGTIAKMATQSAPGFQPQARKNGQDEDEHRDTTAPGLVTDFLMTVVAVLGETTDVKRITKATREDVLWTRCEQPWRRSPLWLLVRVVLQLWFTRNSTNLQSPDNLYKAFMTCMLSRLLDTARIHSKSMGIEIVHNVSAKLVRRLRKFERLVQSQYLLSSWTESTARCLLKAHSVIDQHWQGLTQSTEINIDTTVVKNIQPDNDLDMKLPALDAFL
;
A
#
# COMPACT_ATOMS: atom_id res chain seq x y z
N MET A 1 -12.94 -2.18 1.58
CA MET A 1 -12.15 -3.42 1.66
C MET A 1 -11.15 -3.44 2.83
N VAL A 2 -10.19 -2.51 2.97
CA VAL A 2 -9.19 -2.54 4.08
C VAL A 2 -9.85 -2.51 5.46
N ILE A 3 -10.77 -1.57 5.70
CA ILE A 3 -11.52 -1.48 6.96
C ILE A 3 -12.29 -2.78 7.25
N GLN A 4 -12.95 -3.36 6.24
CA GLN A 4 -13.68 -4.62 6.37
C GLN A 4 -12.74 -5.80 6.72
N ALA A 5 -11.52 -5.83 6.17
CA ALA A 5 -10.53 -6.84 6.50
C ALA A 5 -10.04 -6.71 7.95
N LEU A 6 -9.87 -5.48 8.45
CA LEU A 6 -9.54 -5.22 9.86
C LEU A 6 -10.72 -5.53 10.80
N GLN A 7 -11.95 -5.21 10.42
CA GLN A 7 -13.17 -5.59 11.16
C GLN A 7 -13.31 -7.11 11.23
N TYR A 8 -13.05 -7.81 10.12
CA TYR A 8 -13.00 -9.27 10.13
C TYR A 8 -11.90 -9.80 11.04
N MET A 9 -10.71 -9.18 11.01
CA MET A 9 -9.60 -9.53 11.91
C MET A 9 -9.97 -9.34 13.39
N LEU A 10 -10.71 -8.29 13.73
CA LEU A 10 -11.17 -8.03 15.10
C LEU A 10 -12.02 -9.18 15.67
N ASN A 11 -12.79 -9.87 14.82
CA ASN A 11 -13.64 -10.99 15.23
C ASN A 11 -12.86 -12.31 15.43
N ILE A 12 -11.59 -12.37 15.02
CA ILE A 12 -10.80 -13.60 15.03
C ILE A 12 -9.46 -13.43 15.76
N VAL A 13 -9.21 -12.26 16.34
CA VAL A 13 -8.00 -12.01 17.12
C VAL A 13 -8.28 -12.28 18.60
N ASP A 14 -7.26 -12.68 19.34
CA ASP A 14 -7.33 -12.76 20.80
C ASP A 14 -7.69 -11.40 21.42
N GLU A 15 -8.47 -11.41 22.51
CA GLU A 15 -9.01 -10.22 23.15
C GLU A 15 -7.92 -9.22 23.57
N SER A 16 -6.74 -9.71 23.95
CA SER A 16 -5.59 -8.87 24.32
C SER A 16 -5.11 -7.94 23.18
N TYR A 17 -5.42 -8.28 21.92
CA TYR A 17 -5.05 -7.49 20.74
C TYR A 17 -6.23 -6.70 20.15
N ALA A 18 -7.44 -6.84 20.69
CA ALA A 18 -8.64 -6.19 20.16
C ALA A 18 -8.51 -4.66 20.14
N GLY A 19 -7.90 -4.07 21.19
CA GLY A 19 -7.61 -2.64 21.25
C GLY A 19 -6.67 -2.18 20.12
N THR A 20 -5.58 -2.93 19.88
CA THR A 20 -4.62 -2.62 18.80
C THR A 20 -5.28 -2.68 17.42
N VAL A 21 -6.14 -3.68 17.17
CA VAL A 21 -6.87 -3.78 15.89
C VAL A 21 -7.93 -2.68 15.76
N THR A 22 -8.60 -2.31 16.85
CA THR A 22 -9.58 -1.22 16.88
C THR A 22 -8.94 0.13 16.52
N SER A 23 -7.79 0.45 17.10
CA SER A 23 -7.02 1.65 16.73
C SER A 23 -6.52 1.60 15.28
N ALA A 24 -6.17 0.42 14.76
CA ALA A 24 -5.82 0.27 13.35
C ALA A 24 -7.02 0.56 12.42
N ILE A 25 -8.24 0.15 12.81
CA ILE A 25 -9.47 0.51 12.09
C ILE A 25 -9.67 2.02 12.12
N ALA A 26 -9.56 2.66 13.28
CA ALA A 26 -9.71 4.10 13.44
C ALA A 26 -8.66 4.88 12.63
N MET A 27 -7.40 4.43 12.63
CA MET A 27 -6.33 5.02 11.81
C MET A 27 -6.64 5.00 10.30
N ILE A 28 -7.19 3.90 9.78
CA ILE A 28 -7.59 3.83 8.36
C ILE A 28 -8.89 4.61 8.10
N LYS A 29 -9.77 4.75 9.09
CA LYS A 29 -10.91 5.67 8.99
C LYS A 29 -10.42 7.12 8.93
N ASN A 30 -9.49 7.54 9.77
CA ASN A 30 -8.87 8.87 9.70
C ASN A 30 -8.29 9.14 8.30
N LEU A 31 -7.59 8.18 7.69
CA LEU A 31 -7.09 8.30 6.30
C LEU A 31 -8.19 8.55 5.26
N ARG A 32 -9.34 7.88 5.43
CA ARG A 32 -10.46 7.92 4.49
C ARG A 32 -11.30 9.17 4.71
N ASP A 33 -11.58 9.48 5.96
CA ASP A 33 -12.51 10.53 6.39
C ASP A 33 -11.85 11.91 6.38
N ASN A 34 -10.54 11.99 6.16
CA ASN A 34 -9.79 13.22 5.91
C ASN A 34 -9.64 13.58 4.42
N ARG A 35 -10.30 12.82 3.53
CA ARG A 35 -10.23 13.05 2.10
C ARG A 35 -11.44 13.80 1.59
N ASP A 36 -11.20 14.70 0.65
CA ASP A 36 -12.25 15.30 -0.18
C ASP A 36 -12.71 14.35 -1.30
N ASP A 37 -13.61 14.84 -2.16
CA ASP A 37 -14.18 14.07 -3.27
C ASP A 37 -13.14 13.66 -4.34
N TYR A 38 -11.98 14.33 -4.39
CA TYR A 38 -10.85 14.01 -5.26
C TYR A 38 -9.86 13.06 -4.58
N GLY A 39 -10.08 12.76 -3.29
CA GLY A 39 -9.24 11.90 -2.48
C GLY A 39 -8.02 12.61 -1.89
N ASP A 40 -8.00 13.95 -1.90
CA ASP A 40 -6.91 14.79 -1.38
C ASP A 40 -7.22 15.25 0.05
N VAL A 41 -6.20 15.72 0.76
CA VAL A 41 -6.32 16.10 2.18
C VAL A 41 -7.22 17.33 2.34
N SER A 42 -8.31 17.19 3.10
CA SER A 42 -9.20 18.29 3.46
C SER A 42 -8.62 19.10 4.62
N GLU A 43 -8.43 20.40 4.40
CA GLU A 43 -7.96 21.36 5.42
C GLU A 43 -8.87 21.34 6.67
N VAL A 44 -10.19 21.44 6.48
CA VAL A 44 -11.16 21.51 7.58
C VAL A 44 -11.18 20.23 8.40
N GLN A 45 -11.17 19.07 7.74
CA GLN A 45 -11.13 17.78 8.44
C GLN A 45 -9.79 17.59 9.15
N LEU A 46 -8.69 18.08 8.58
CA LEU A 46 -7.37 17.96 9.18
C LEU A 46 -7.23 18.87 10.40
N GLU A 47 -7.74 20.10 10.35
CA GLU A 47 -7.81 20.99 11.51
C GLU A 47 -8.57 20.34 12.67
N THR A 48 -9.72 19.71 12.36
CA THR A 48 -10.53 18.97 13.34
C THR A 48 -9.75 17.79 13.94
N LEU A 49 -9.03 17.04 13.11
CA LEU A 49 -8.19 15.92 13.58
C LEU A 49 -7.00 16.38 14.41
N LEU A 50 -6.35 17.50 14.06
CA LEU A 50 -5.26 18.08 14.86
C LEU A 50 -5.76 18.52 16.24
N SER A 51 -6.96 19.10 16.32
CA SER A 51 -7.63 19.44 17.59
C SER A 51 -7.92 18.19 18.43
N SER A 52 -8.41 17.10 17.82
CA SER A 52 -8.76 15.87 18.54
C SER A 52 -7.54 15.07 19.01
N LEU A 53 -6.38 15.24 18.38
CA LEU A 53 -5.12 14.63 18.77
C LEU A 53 -4.54 15.16 20.10
N SER A 54 -5.20 16.13 20.75
CA SER A 54 -4.91 16.50 22.14
C SER A 54 -5.09 15.32 23.11
N ASP A 55 -6.08 14.48 22.84
CA ASP A 55 -6.39 13.27 23.59
C ASP A 55 -5.39 12.15 23.25
N GLU A 56 -4.75 11.59 24.28
CA GLU A 56 -3.77 10.50 24.15
C GLU A 56 -4.37 9.18 23.60
N THR A 57 -5.69 9.04 23.64
CA THR A 57 -6.40 7.87 23.11
C THR A 57 -6.63 7.92 21.60
N HIS A 58 -6.38 9.07 20.97
CA HIS A 58 -6.69 9.24 19.55
C HIS A 58 -5.74 8.44 18.66
N SER A 59 -6.33 7.72 17.70
CA SER A 59 -5.55 6.90 16.76
C SER A 59 -4.76 7.76 15.77
N PRO A 60 -3.61 7.28 15.24
CA PRO A 60 -2.81 8.03 14.30
C PRO A 60 -3.58 8.50 13.06
N VAL A 61 -3.09 9.56 12.43
CA VAL A 61 -3.67 10.21 11.26
C VAL A 61 -2.66 10.14 10.13
N PRO A 62 -2.74 9.11 9.26
CA PRO A 62 -1.94 9.05 8.05
C PRO A 62 -2.57 9.91 6.96
N LEU A 63 -1.73 10.61 6.21
CA LEU A 63 -2.10 11.54 5.15
C LEU A 63 -1.33 11.17 3.88
N GLU A 64 -2.02 11.16 2.74
CA GLU A 64 -1.41 10.98 1.42
C GLU A 64 -1.28 12.35 0.76
N ILE A 65 -0.05 12.80 0.52
CA ILE A 65 0.23 14.07 -0.14
C ILE A 65 0.54 13.75 -1.60
N LYS A 66 -0.51 13.55 -2.40
CA LYS A 66 -0.39 13.00 -3.76
C LYS A 66 0.51 13.83 -4.65
N ALA A 67 0.29 15.14 -4.71
CA ALA A 67 1.08 16.04 -5.56
C ALA A 67 2.57 16.11 -5.17
N GLN A 68 2.93 15.68 -3.95
CA GLN A 68 4.33 15.62 -3.49
C GLN A 68 4.85 14.19 -3.33
N ASN A 69 4.14 13.16 -3.81
CA ASN A 69 4.58 11.77 -3.71
C ASN A 69 5.03 11.35 -2.29
N ALA A 70 4.34 11.84 -1.27
CA ALA A 70 4.77 11.69 0.12
C ALA A 70 3.62 11.31 1.05
N CYS A 71 3.98 10.77 2.21
CA CYS A 71 3.09 10.53 3.31
C CYS A 71 3.55 11.32 4.53
N ILE A 72 2.55 11.79 5.29
CA ILE A 72 2.71 12.32 6.64
C ILE A 72 1.91 11.41 7.56
N LEU A 73 2.56 10.80 8.56
CA LEU A 73 1.88 10.06 9.63
C LEU A 73 1.98 10.90 10.91
N ILE A 74 0.84 11.41 11.36
CA ILE A 74 0.73 12.17 12.61
C ILE A 74 0.27 11.22 13.70
N SER A 75 0.99 11.17 14.82
CA SER A 75 0.62 10.31 15.95
C SER A 75 0.84 10.99 17.29
N ARG A 76 -0.01 10.65 18.23
CA ARG A 76 0.08 11.13 19.61
C ARG A 76 1.07 10.28 20.40
N GLN A 77 1.96 10.96 21.13
CA GLN A 77 2.85 10.39 22.15
C GLN A 77 2.72 11.21 23.44
N PRO A 78 3.13 10.70 24.61
CA PRO A 78 3.07 11.48 25.85
C PRO A 78 3.74 12.85 25.69
N GLY A 79 2.98 13.93 25.94
CA GLY A 79 3.44 15.32 25.79
C GLY A 79 3.68 15.86 24.37
N HIS A 80 3.71 15.03 23.33
CA HIS A 80 4.07 15.44 21.97
C HIS A 80 3.15 14.87 20.87
N LEU A 81 3.11 15.57 19.73
CA LEU A 81 2.69 15.00 18.46
C LEU A 81 3.90 14.72 17.59
N ASN A 82 4.00 13.48 17.14
CA ASN A 82 5.02 13.04 16.20
C ASN A 82 4.49 13.17 14.78
N PHE A 83 5.32 13.73 13.90
CA PHE A 83 5.13 13.80 12.47
C PHE A 83 6.20 12.95 11.80
N GLU A 84 5.79 11.95 11.06
CA GLU A 84 6.67 11.03 10.35
C GLU A 84 6.48 11.18 8.84
N PHE A 85 7.57 11.31 8.10
CA PHE A 85 7.57 11.65 6.68
C PHE A 85 8.25 10.56 5.86
N PHE A 86 7.65 10.17 4.73
CA PHE A 86 8.26 9.24 3.79
C PHE A 86 7.70 9.34 2.39
N GLU A 87 8.55 9.03 1.41
CA GLU A 87 8.22 8.92 0.00
C GLU A 87 7.29 7.72 -0.27
N LEU A 88 6.33 7.85 -1.18
CA LEU A 88 5.40 6.76 -1.52
C LEU A 88 5.84 5.96 -2.75
N ALA A 89 6.23 6.60 -3.84
CA ALA A 89 6.70 5.92 -5.04
C ALA A 89 8.14 6.35 -5.37
N PRO A 90 9.03 5.42 -5.72
CA PRO A 90 10.39 5.75 -6.15
C PRO A 90 10.38 6.35 -7.56
N THR A 91 11.50 6.89 -8.03
CA THR A 91 11.64 7.32 -9.43
C THR A 91 11.54 6.15 -10.42
N ASN A 92 11.24 6.46 -11.68
CA ASN A 92 11.18 5.47 -12.75
C ASN A 92 12.53 4.77 -12.93
N GLU A 93 13.62 5.52 -12.87
CA GLU A 93 14.98 4.98 -12.91
C GLU A 93 15.23 3.96 -11.78
N ALA A 94 14.87 4.32 -10.54
CA ALA A 94 15.02 3.42 -9.40
C ALA A 94 14.15 2.16 -9.53
N ALA A 95 12.93 2.30 -10.03
CA ALA A 95 12.02 1.18 -10.27
C ALA A 95 12.54 0.23 -11.38
N LEU A 96 13.16 0.77 -12.43
CA LEU A 96 13.72 -0.03 -13.54
C LEU A 96 15.05 -0.70 -13.18
N ARG A 97 15.88 -0.06 -12.34
CA ARG A 97 17.20 -0.57 -11.95
C ARG A 97 17.12 -1.81 -11.06
N ALA A 98 16.06 -1.96 -10.27
CA ALA A 98 15.97 -3.02 -9.27
C ALA A 98 14.63 -3.77 -9.36
N THR A 99 14.70 -5.10 -9.40
CA THR A 99 13.50 -5.95 -9.30
C THR A 99 12.78 -5.80 -7.94
N ARG A 100 13.53 -5.43 -6.89
CA ARG A 100 13.03 -5.10 -5.56
C ARG A 100 13.89 -3.99 -4.94
N LEU A 101 13.23 -2.90 -4.55
CA LEU A 101 13.83 -1.79 -3.81
C LEU A 101 13.67 -2.02 -2.31
N THR A 102 14.78 -1.99 -1.57
CA THR A 102 14.77 -2.02 -0.11
C THR A 102 14.61 -0.60 0.41
N ARG A 103 13.45 -0.31 1.00
CA ARG A 103 13.09 1.03 1.49
C ARG A 103 12.80 0.98 2.98
N THR A 104 13.19 2.01 3.70
CA THR A 104 12.99 2.12 5.15
C THR A 104 11.98 3.23 5.44
N PHE A 105 11.04 2.95 6.35
CA PHE A 105 9.93 3.82 6.67
C PHE A 105 9.75 4.00 8.19
N PRO A 106 9.44 5.22 8.66
CA PRO A 106 9.51 6.47 7.91
C PRO A 106 10.95 6.85 7.56
N GLY A 107 11.12 7.79 6.62
CA GLY A 107 12.43 8.36 6.31
C GLY A 107 12.86 9.34 7.39
N TYR A 108 11.99 10.29 7.70
CA TYR A 108 12.26 11.37 8.66
C TYR A 108 11.15 11.45 9.72
N ALA A 109 11.48 12.03 10.87
CA ALA A 109 10.51 12.30 11.90
C ALA A 109 10.86 13.57 12.69
N SER A 110 9.83 14.27 13.14
CA SER A 110 9.92 15.43 14.01
C SER A 110 8.77 15.40 15.00
N ARG A 111 8.91 16.09 16.12
CA ARG A 111 7.87 16.16 17.14
C ARG A 111 7.69 17.57 17.65
N VAL A 112 6.47 17.90 18.03
CA VAL A 112 6.11 19.20 18.59
C VAL A 112 5.33 18.96 19.86
N ALA A 113 5.59 19.79 20.88
CA ALA A 113 4.86 19.73 22.14
C ALA A 113 3.37 20.05 21.92
N VAL A 114 2.51 19.34 22.67
CA VAL A 114 1.05 19.43 22.48
C VAL A 114 0.53 20.81 22.78
N ASP A 115 0.99 21.41 23.87
CA ASP A 115 0.67 22.78 24.27
C ASP A 115 0.89 23.78 23.13
N ARG A 116 1.97 23.60 22.36
CA ARG A 116 2.27 24.42 21.19
C ARG A 116 1.35 24.13 20.01
N ILE A 117 1.05 22.86 19.69
CA ILE A 117 0.10 22.52 18.62
C ILE A 117 -1.34 22.87 18.99
N MET A 118 -1.70 22.98 20.26
CA MET A 118 -3.06 23.38 20.65
C MET A 118 -3.37 24.86 20.35
N ASP A 119 -2.39 25.64 19.92
CA ASP A 119 -2.65 26.93 19.30
C ASP A 119 -3.45 26.77 17.99
N LYS A 120 -4.67 27.30 17.98
CA LYS A 120 -5.59 27.18 16.83
C LYS A 120 -5.02 27.81 15.55
N SER A 121 -4.25 28.90 15.68
CA SER A 121 -3.66 29.55 14.51
C SER A 121 -2.60 28.66 13.86
N LEU A 122 -1.81 27.96 14.68
CA LEU A 122 -0.83 26.98 14.23
C LEU A 122 -1.51 25.76 13.60
N GLN A 123 -2.57 25.21 14.19
CA GLN A 123 -3.32 24.09 13.60
C GLN A 123 -3.85 24.45 12.21
N LYS A 124 -4.48 25.61 12.09
CA LYS A 124 -4.98 26.11 10.82
C LYS A 124 -3.85 26.31 9.81
N SER A 125 -2.71 26.86 10.23
CA SER A 125 -1.54 27.05 9.37
C SER A 125 -0.97 25.72 8.86
N ILE A 126 -0.81 24.72 9.74
CA ILE A 126 -0.33 23.38 9.40
C ILE A 126 -1.32 22.70 8.46
N ALA A 127 -2.61 22.70 8.81
CA ALA A 127 -3.66 22.06 8.00
C ALA A 127 -3.75 22.68 6.60
N GLY A 128 -3.79 24.01 6.50
CA GLY A 128 -3.85 24.70 5.22
C GLY A 128 -2.58 24.52 4.39
N THR A 129 -1.40 24.44 5.02
CA THR A 129 -0.15 24.15 4.31
C THR A 129 -0.16 22.74 3.73
N ILE A 130 -0.56 21.73 4.53
CA ILE A 130 -0.63 20.34 4.08
C ILE A 130 -1.68 20.15 2.97
N ALA A 131 -2.86 20.76 3.10
CA ALA A 131 -3.92 20.69 2.09
C ALA A 131 -3.48 21.32 0.76
N LYS A 132 -2.76 22.45 0.79
CA LYS A 132 -2.15 23.05 -0.40
C LYS A 132 -1.10 22.12 -1.03
N MET A 133 -0.21 21.54 -0.22
CA MET A 133 0.78 20.58 -0.73
C MET A 133 0.13 19.32 -1.33
N ALA A 134 -1.03 18.90 -0.84
CA ALA A 134 -1.72 17.73 -1.37
C ALA A 134 -2.22 17.91 -2.80
N THR A 135 -2.53 19.15 -3.20
CA THR A 135 -3.19 19.47 -4.49
C THR A 135 -2.30 20.24 -5.47
N GLN A 136 -1.40 21.10 -4.99
CA GLN A 136 -0.60 21.98 -5.84
C GLN A 136 0.72 21.31 -6.25
N SER A 137 1.07 21.38 -7.53
CA SER A 137 2.41 20.99 -7.99
C SER A 137 3.47 21.96 -7.46
N ALA A 138 4.65 21.43 -7.15
CA ALA A 138 5.78 22.21 -6.64
C ALA A 138 6.85 22.39 -7.74
N PRO A 139 7.00 23.60 -8.33
CA PRO A 139 8.02 23.84 -9.34
C PRO A 139 9.42 23.45 -8.83
N GLY A 140 10.20 22.78 -9.67
CA GLY A 140 11.55 22.32 -9.34
C GLY A 140 11.63 20.98 -8.59
N PHE A 141 10.50 20.38 -8.21
CA PHE A 141 10.47 19.03 -7.62
C PHE A 141 10.15 17.93 -8.64
N GLN A 142 9.77 18.29 -9.86
CA GLN A 142 9.60 17.32 -10.93
C GLN A 142 10.98 17.00 -11.55
N PRO A 143 11.34 15.71 -11.74
CA PRO A 143 12.54 15.34 -12.47
C PRO A 143 12.56 16.00 -13.86
N GLN A 144 13.73 16.43 -14.33
CA GLN A 144 13.88 17.03 -15.65
C GLN A 144 14.28 15.98 -16.68
N ALA A 145 13.75 16.08 -17.90
CA ALA A 145 14.21 15.32 -19.04
C ALA A 145 14.55 16.25 -20.19
N ARG A 146 15.66 15.94 -20.88
CA ARG A 146 16.08 16.73 -22.04
C ARG A 146 15.24 16.37 -23.25
N LYS A 147 14.43 17.32 -23.74
CA LYS A 147 13.55 17.21 -24.91
C LYS A 147 13.87 18.33 -25.88
N ASN A 148 14.10 17.99 -27.15
CA ASN A 148 14.42 18.95 -28.21
C ASN A 148 15.55 19.95 -27.84
N GLY A 149 16.53 19.49 -27.05
CA GLY A 149 17.67 20.29 -26.61
C GLY A 149 17.45 21.12 -25.34
N GLN A 150 16.23 21.22 -24.82
CA GLN A 150 15.86 21.93 -23.59
C GLN A 150 15.52 20.94 -22.45
N ASP A 151 15.73 21.35 -21.21
CA ASP A 151 15.31 20.59 -20.04
C ASP A 151 13.86 20.97 -19.70
N GLU A 152 13.00 19.98 -19.66
CA GLU A 152 11.58 20.14 -19.36
C GLU A 152 11.16 19.18 -18.22
N ASP A 153 10.14 19.58 -17.46
CA ASP A 153 9.52 18.73 -16.43
C ASP A 153 9.11 17.38 -17.04
N GLU A 154 9.61 16.30 -16.44
CA GLU A 154 9.26 14.94 -16.82
C GLU A 154 8.04 14.49 -16.01
N HIS A 155 6.86 14.94 -16.44
CA HIS A 155 5.59 14.62 -15.78
C HIS A 155 5.23 13.12 -15.73
N ARG A 156 5.98 12.25 -16.44
CA ARG A 156 5.80 10.79 -16.40
C ARG A 156 6.58 10.13 -15.27
N ASP A 157 7.49 10.86 -14.62
CA ASP A 157 8.22 10.39 -13.44
C ASP A 157 7.54 10.86 -12.16
N THR A 158 7.96 10.31 -11.02
CA THR A 158 7.48 10.75 -9.71
C THR A 158 8.07 12.08 -9.32
N THR A 159 7.21 12.95 -8.79
CA THR A 159 7.63 14.15 -8.07
C THR A 159 8.55 13.77 -6.90
N ALA A 160 9.65 14.50 -6.75
CA ALA A 160 10.55 14.36 -5.61
C ALA A 160 9.82 14.79 -4.32
N PRO A 161 9.92 14.02 -3.23
CA PRO A 161 9.12 14.24 -2.03
C PRO A 161 9.59 15.41 -1.15
N GLY A 162 10.63 16.13 -1.58
CA GLY A 162 11.39 17.07 -0.73
C GLY A 162 10.58 18.23 -0.18
N LEU A 163 9.48 18.64 -0.82
CA LEU A 163 8.60 19.65 -0.25
C LEU A 163 7.98 19.19 1.08
N VAL A 164 7.72 17.88 1.21
CA VAL A 164 7.22 17.27 2.45
C VAL A 164 8.36 16.75 3.31
N THR A 165 9.30 15.98 2.74
CA THR A 165 10.33 15.28 3.52
C THR A 165 11.45 16.19 4.01
N ASP A 166 11.71 17.30 3.33
CA ASP A 166 12.78 18.24 3.68
C ASP A 166 12.18 19.56 4.20
N PHE A 167 11.36 20.25 3.40
CA PHE A 167 10.82 21.56 3.78
C PHE A 167 9.82 21.48 4.94
N LEU A 168 8.69 20.77 4.78
CA LEU A 168 7.69 20.69 5.85
C LEU A 168 8.25 20.01 7.10
N MET A 169 9.06 18.96 6.94
CA MET A 169 9.77 18.33 8.05
C MET A 169 10.62 19.34 8.83
N THR A 170 11.41 20.18 8.13
CA THR A 170 12.21 21.24 8.77
C THR A 170 11.34 22.26 9.48
N VAL A 171 10.21 22.68 8.88
CA VAL A 171 9.26 23.60 9.52
C VAL A 171 8.74 23.00 10.84
N VAL A 172 8.33 21.72 10.83
CA VAL A 172 7.87 21.02 12.04
C VAL A 172 9.00 20.90 13.07
N ALA A 173 10.23 20.62 12.64
CA ALA A 173 11.39 20.55 13.52
C ALA A 173 11.71 21.91 14.17
N VAL A 174 11.55 23.04 13.48
CA VAL A 174 11.70 24.39 14.05
C VAL A 174 10.59 24.71 15.05
N LEU A 175 9.37 24.20 14.81
CA LEU A 175 8.26 24.28 15.75
C LEU A 175 8.42 23.36 16.96
N GLY A 176 9.34 22.42 16.95
CA GLY A 176 9.60 21.54 18.07
C GLY A 176 11.04 21.07 18.01
N GLU A 177 11.22 19.82 17.57
CA GLU A 177 12.54 19.25 17.34
C GLU A 177 12.48 18.04 16.40
N THR A 178 13.63 17.65 15.86
CA THR A 178 13.78 16.35 15.20
C THR A 178 13.69 15.22 16.23
N THR A 179 13.17 14.06 15.82
CA THR A 179 13.12 12.88 16.70
C THR A 179 13.46 11.63 15.92
N ASP A 180 14.00 10.64 16.62
CA ASP A 180 14.08 9.29 16.08
C ASP A 180 12.81 8.50 16.37
N VAL A 181 12.47 7.57 15.48
CA VAL A 181 11.29 6.69 15.61
C VAL A 181 11.61 5.28 15.16
N LYS A 182 10.90 4.30 15.70
CA LYS A 182 11.03 2.89 15.29
C LYS A 182 10.63 2.72 13.82
N ARG A 183 11.60 2.38 12.96
CA ARG A 183 11.40 2.17 11.52
C ARG A 183 11.10 0.71 11.17
N ILE A 184 10.55 0.51 9.98
CA ILE A 184 10.43 -0.79 9.31
C ILE A 184 11.15 -0.75 7.97
N THR A 185 11.65 -1.90 7.53
CA THR A 185 12.21 -2.06 6.20
C THR A 185 11.28 -2.93 5.36
N LYS A 186 11.00 -2.50 4.13
CA LYS A 186 10.19 -3.25 3.17
C LYS A 186 10.92 -3.35 1.84
N ALA A 187 10.93 -4.56 1.29
CA ALA A 187 11.24 -4.77 -0.12
C ALA A 187 9.99 -4.42 -0.95
N THR A 188 9.98 -3.23 -1.55
CA THR A 188 8.94 -2.79 -2.48
C THR A 188 9.30 -3.23 -3.87
N ARG A 189 8.35 -3.83 -4.57
CA ARG A 189 8.48 -4.06 -6.01
C ARG A 189 7.63 -3.00 -6.68
N GLU A 190 8.23 -2.30 -7.63
CA GLU A 190 7.57 -1.37 -8.52
C GLU A 190 7.74 -1.88 -9.95
N ASP A 191 6.77 -1.56 -10.79
CA ASP A 191 6.83 -1.85 -12.21
C ASP A 191 6.42 -0.53 -12.91
N VAL A 192 7.18 -0.10 -13.92
CA VAL A 192 6.89 1.09 -14.73
C VAL A 192 6.60 0.59 -16.13
N LEU A 193 5.31 0.40 -16.44
CA LEU A 193 4.88 -0.12 -17.72
C LEU A 193 4.34 1.03 -18.57
N TRP A 194 4.86 1.18 -19.78
CA TRP A 194 4.45 2.22 -20.69
C TRP A 194 4.20 1.63 -22.08
N THR A 195 3.00 1.83 -22.62
CA THR A 195 2.66 1.42 -23.98
C THR A 195 1.59 2.36 -24.52
N ARG A 196 2.01 3.34 -25.33
CA ARG A 196 1.11 4.33 -25.98
C ARG A 196 0.14 5.01 -24.99
N CYS A 197 0.64 5.38 -23.81
CA CYS A 197 -0.12 6.06 -22.77
C CYS A 197 0.58 7.34 -22.30
N GLU A 198 -0.18 8.29 -21.75
CA GLU A 198 0.38 9.54 -21.24
C GLU A 198 1.19 9.30 -19.97
N GLN A 199 0.60 8.60 -18.99
CA GLN A 199 1.22 8.25 -17.73
C GLN A 199 1.55 6.75 -17.70
N PRO A 200 2.74 6.34 -17.21
CA PRO A 200 3.06 4.93 -17.08
C PRO A 200 2.15 4.27 -16.03
N TRP A 201 1.80 3.01 -16.25
CA TRP A 201 1.15 2.21 -15.23
C TRP A 201 2.16 1.89 -14.12
N ARG A 202 1.73 2.12 -12.88
CA ARG A 202 2.52 1.93 -11.66
C ARG A 202 1.63 1.42 -10.54
N ARG A 203 2.23 0.93 -9.46
CA ARG A 203 1.47 0.47 -8.29
C ARG A 203 0.97 1.66 -7.49
N SER A 204 -0.19 1.46 -6.86
CA SER A 204 -0.87 2.51 -6.08
C SER A 204 0.00 3.00 -4.90
N PRO A 205 0.36 4.29 -4.86
CA PRO A 205 1.04 4.92 -3.72
C PRO A 205 0.24 4.79 -2.42
N LEU A 206 -1.08 5.03 -2.48
CA LEU A 206 -2.02 4.81 -1.39
C LEU A 206 -1.94 3.39 -0.81
N TRP A 207 -1.84 2.37 -1.65
CA TRP A 207 -1.74 1.00 -1.15
C TRP A 207 -0.43 0.76 -0.40
N LEU A 208 0.69 1.36 -0.85
CA LEU A 208 1.93 1.32 -0.08
C LEU A 208 1.76 2.03 1.27
N LEU A 209 1.18 3.24 1.28
CA LEU A 209 0.89 4.00 2.49
C LEU A 209 0.15 3.13 3.51
N VAL A 210 -1.00 2.55 3.12
CA VAL A 210 -1.82 1.70 4.00
C VAL A 210 -0.99 0.53 4.55
N ARG A 211 -0.20 -0.13 3.70
CA ARG A 211 0.65 -1.25 4.11
C ARG A 211 1.80 -0.84 5.03
N VAL A 212 2.32 0.36 4.90
CA VAL A 212 3.41 0.89 5.75
C VAL A 212 2.84 1.28 7.10
N VAL A 213 1.79 2.11 7.14
CA VAL A 213 1.23 2.63 8.40
C VAL A 213 0.63 1.51 9.26
N LEU A 214 -0.06 0.53 8.66
CA LEU A 214 -0.54 -0.64 9.41
C LEU A 214 0.60 -1.49 9.94
N GLN A 215 1.67 -1.68 9.17
CA GLN A 215 2.82 -2.44 9.68
C GLN A 215 3.54 -1.69 10.80
N LEU A 216 3.74 -0.37 10.67
CA LEU A 216 4.31 0.48 11.72
C LEU A 216 3.48 0.37 13.01
N TRP A 217 2.16 0.55 12.89
CA TRP A 217 1.23 0.45 14.01
C TRP A 217 1.32 -0.90 14.73
N PHE A 218 1.19 -2.01 14.00
CA PHE A 218 1.25 -3.35 14.59
C PHE A 218 2.64 -3.68 15.16
N THR A 219 3.72 -3.23 14.51
CA THR A 219 5.10 -3.50 14.96
C THR A 219 5.46 -2.72 16.22
N ARG A 220 4.89 -1.53 16.40
CA ARG A 220 5.13 -0.66 17.57
C ARG A 220 4.27 -1.05 18.76
N ASN A 221 3.07 -1.55 18.53
CA ASN A 221 2.13 -1.98 19.57
C ASN A 221 2.14 -3.50 19.82
N SER A 222 3.13 -4.23 19.29
CA SER A 222 3.23 -5.66 19.53
C SER A 222 3.76 -5.93 20.94
N THR A 223 3.05 -6.79 21.68
CA THR A 223 3.50 -7.33 22.97
C THR A 223 4.57 -8.41 22.82
N ASN A 224 4.73 -8.99 21.61
CA ASN A 224 5.73 -10.00 21.32
C ASN A 224 6.94 -9.37 20.60
N LEU A 225 8.03 -9.19 21.35
CA LEU A 225 9.29 -8.62 20.84
C LEU A 225 10.03 -9.53 19.85
N GLN A 226 9.83 -10.85 19.91
CA GLN A 226 10.49 -11.81 19.01
C GLN A 226 9.85 -11.84 17.61
N SER A 227 8.60 -11.43 17.48
CA SER A 227 7.90 -11.40 16.18
C SER A 227 6.90 -10.24 16.12
N PRO A 228 7.38 -8.99 16.08
CA PRO A 228 6.52 -7.81 16.20
C PRO A 228 5.63 -7.57 14.98
N ASP A 229 5.92 -8.17 13.82
CA ASP A 229 5.17 -7.97 12.57
C ASP A 229 3.99 -8.95 12.38
N ASN A 230 3.78 -9.81 13.36
CA ASN A 230 2.82 -10.91 13.30
C ASN A 230 1.37 -10.45 13.04
N LEU A 231 0.86 -9.46 13.80
CA LEU A 231 -0.49 -8.93 13.57
C LEU A 231 -0.66 -8.36 12.15
N TYR A 232 0.36 -7.65 11.64
CA TYR A 232 0.35 -7.19 10.25
C TYR A 232 0.26 -8.37 9.27
N LYS A 233 0.95 -9.47 9.56
CA LYS A 233 0.91 -10.66 8.71
C LYS A 233 -0.47 -11.34 8.70
N ALA A 234 -1.17 -11.37 9.84
CA ALA A 234 -2.57 -11.82 9.91
C ALA A 234 -3.50 -10.89 9.15
N PHE A 235 -3.36 -9.57 9.32
CA PHE A 235 -4.11 -8.60 8.53
C PHE A 235 -3.98 -8.88 7.03
N MET A 236 -2.76 -9.17 6.53
CA MET A 236 -2.56 -9.50 5.12
C MET A 236 -3.30 -10.78 4.69
N THR A 237 -3.42 -11.79 5.56
CA THR A 237 -4.23 -12.98 5.31
C THR A 237 -5.72 -12.62 5.23
N CYS A 238 -6.23 -11.86 6.20
CA CYS A 238 -7.61 -11.37 6.21
C CYS A 238 -7.94 -10.55 4.95
N MET A 239 -7.01 -9.68 4.55
CA MET A 239 -7.14 -8.85 3.36
C MET A 239 -7.20 -9.70 2.09
N LEU A 240 -6.33 -10.70 1.95
CA LEU A 240 -6.38 -11.64 0.81
C LEU A 240 -7.67 -12.47 0.78
N SER A 241 -8.19 -12.90 1.94
CA SER A 241 -9.47 -13.62 2.02
C SER A 241 -10.63 -12.73 1.55
N ARG A 242 -10.69 -11.47 2.00
CA ARG A 242 -11.71 -10.52 1.54
C ARG A 242 -11.59 -10.23 0.04
N LEU A 243 -10.36 -10.06 -0.46
CA LEU A 243 -10.12 -9.87 -1.89
C LEU A 243 -10.58 -11.08 -2.70
N LEU A 244 -10.37 -12.30 -2.18
CA LEU A 244 -10.80 -13.53 -2.84
C LEU A 244 -12.32 -13.61 -2.91
N ASP A 245 -13.01 -13.28 -1.83
CA ASP A 245 -14.47 -13.22 -1.81
C ASP A 245 -15.01 -12.19 -2.83
N THR A 246 -14.42 -10.99 -2.88
CA THR A 246 -14.79 -9.96 -3.86
C THR A 246 -14.52 -10.43 -5.30
N ALA A 247 -13.32 -10.97 -5.57
CA ALA A 247 -12.97 -11.49 -6.89
C ALA A 247 -13.92 -12.60 -7.33
N ARG A 248 -14.33 -13.48 -6.41
CA ARG A 248 -15.28 -14.56 -6.66
C ARG A 248 -16.67 -14.02 -7.00
N ILE A 249 -17.19 -13.07 -6.23
CA ILE A 249 -18.50 -12.44 -6.46
C ILE A 249 -18.54 -11.76 -7.84
N HIS A 250 -17.44 -11.12 -8.23
CA HIS A 250 -17.33 -10.40 -9.50
C HIS A 250 -16.59 -11.19 -10.60
N SER A 251 -16.47 -12.51 -10.45
CA SER A 251 -15.70 -13.37 -11.37
C SER A 251 -16.16 -13.28 -12.83
N LYS A 252 -17.45 -13.04 -13.07
CA LYS A 252 -18.01 -12.86 -14.41
C LYS A 252 -17.46 -11.62 -15.14
N SER A 253 -17.22 -10.51 -14.45
CA SER A 253 -16.71 -9.28 -15.06
C SER A 253 -15.19 -9.16 -14.98
N MET A 254 -14.58 -9.77 -13.97
CA MET A 254 -13.15 -9.66 -13.67
C MET A 254 -12.30 -10.82 -14.25
N GLY A 255 -12.95 -11.89 -14.69
CA GLY A 255 -12.28 -13.11 -15.17
C GLY A 255 -11.89 -14.06 -14.03
N ILE A 256 -11.90 -15.35 -14.34
CA ILE A 256 -11.59 -16.42 -13.37
C ILE A 256 -10.14 -16.38 -12.90
N GLU A 257 -9.23 -15.87 -13.73
CA GLU A 257 -7.81 -15.76 -13.45
C GLU A 257 -7.53 -14.94 -12.19
N ILE A 258 -8.35 -13.92 -11.92
CA ILE A 258 -8.19 -13.11 -10.71
C ILE A 258 -8.52 -13.94 -9.47
N VAL A 259 -9.56 -14.77 -9.52
CA VAL A 259 -9.92 -15.71 -8.43
C VAL A 259 -8.77 -16.69 -8.19
N HIS A 260 -8.24 -17.30 -9.26
CA HIS A 260 -7.11 -18.22 -9.17
C HIS A 260 -5.87 -17.55 -8.55
N ASN A 261 -5.48 -16.38 -9.08
CA ASN A 261 -4.31 -15.64 -8.63
C ASN A 261 -4.39 -15.23 -7.15
N VAL A 262 -5.57 -14.77 -6.69
CA VAL A 262 -5.78 -14.40 -5.29
C VAL A 262 -5.80 -15.65 -4.40
N SER A 263 -6.42 -16.75 -4.84
CA SER A 263 -6.38 -18.05 -4.12
C SER A 263 -4.94 -18.53 -3.92
N ALA A 264 -4.15 -18.57 -4.99
CA ALA A 264 -2.74 -18.98 -4.93
C ALA A 264 -1.89 -18.07 -4.03
N LYS A 265 -2.17 -16.76 -3.98
CA LYS A 265 -1.52 -15.82 -3.05
C LYS A 265 -1.91 -16.09 -1.60
N LEU A 266 -3.20 -16.35 -1.34
CA LEU A 266 -3.71 -16.68 -0.02
C LEU A 266 -3.11 -17.99 0.50
N VAL A 267 -3.15 -19.07 -0.28
CA VAL A 267 -2.58 -20.38 0.08
C VAL A 267 -1.08 -20.25 0.40
N ARG A 268 -0.31 -19.57 -0.45
CA ARG A 268 1.12 -19.33 -0.18
C ARG A 268 1.36 -18.54 1.10
N ARG A 269 0.49 -17.58 1.41
CA ARG A 269 0.59 -16.81 2.66
C ARG A 269 0.25 -17.67 3.87
N LEU A 270 -0.80 -18.49 3.80
CA LEU A 270 -1.19 -19.42 4.86
C LEU A 270 -0.08 -20.41 5.18
N ARG A 271 0.55 -21.02 4.17
CA ARG A 271 1.70 -21.92 4.38
C ARG A 271 2.87 -21.21 5.07
N LYS A 272 3.14 -19.95 4.75
CA LYS A 272 4.17 -19.16 5.45
C LYS A 272 3.77 -18.86 6.90
N PHE A 273 2.49 -18.56 7.11
CA PHE A 273 1.92 -18.21 8.39
C PHE A 273 1.97 -19.40 9.36
N GLU A 274 1.65 -20.60 8.87
CA GLU A 274 1.76 -21.88 9.56
C GLU A 274 3.23 -22.24 9.87
N ARG A 275 4.10 -22.25 8.85
CA ARG A 275 5.52 -22.60 8.99
C ARG A 275 6.27 -21.73 10.00
N LEU A 276 5.87 -20.45 10.13
CA LEU A 276 6.50 -19.49 11.04
C LEU A 276 5.77 -19.38 12.38
N VAL A 277 4.81 -20.27 12.67
CA VAL A 277 4.01 -20.32 13.91
C VAL A 277 3.39 -18.95 14.23
N GLN A 278 2.83 -18.30 13.22
CA GLN A 278 2.31 -16.94 13.32
C GLN A 278 0.82 -16.93 13.63
N SER A 279 0.20 -18.03 14.03
CA SER A 279 -1.25 -18.05 14.32
C SER A 279 -1.60 -17.85 15.78
N GLN A 280 -0.61 -17.71 16.68
CA GLN A 280 -0.80 -17.75 18.13
C GLN A 280 -1.70 -16.64 18.72
N TYR A 281 -1.96 -15.59 17.96
CA TYR A 281 -2.78 -14.43 18.35
C TYR A 281 -4.15 -14.42 17.64
N LEU A 282 -4.47 -15.47 16.88
CA LEU A 282 -5.76 -15.67 16.25
C LEU A 282 -6.52 -16.81 16.94
N LEU A 283 -7.82 -16.63 17.12
CA LEU A 283 -8.74 -17.65 17.62
C LEU A 283 -8.92 -18.75 16.59
N SER A 284 -9.01 -20.01 17.02
CA SER A 284 -9.09 -21.20 16.14
C SER A 284 -10.12 -21.11 15.00
N SER A 285 -11.18 -20.32 15.15
CA SER A 285 -12.19 -20.03 14.12
C SER A 285 -11.62 -19.43 12.83
N TRP A 286 -10.43 -18.81 12.88
CA TRP A 286 -9.80 -18.20 11.70
C TRP A 286 -9.50 -19.24 10.61
N THR A 287 -9.08 -20.45 10.97
CA THR A 287 -8.70 -21.50 10.02
C THR A 287 -9.92 -21.98 9.22
N GLU A 288 -11.04 -22.25 9.91
CA GLU A 288 -12.27 -22.73 9.30
C GLU A 288 -12.83 -21.70 8.31
N SER A 289 -12.89 -20.43 8.71
CA SER A 289 -13.37 -19.35 7.85
C SER A 289 -12.49 -19.19 6.60
N THR A 290 -11.18 -19.31 6.75
CA THR A 290 -10.25 -19.17 5.63
C THR A 290 -10.30 -20.38 4.69
N ALA A 291 -10.43 -21.58 5.24
CA ALA A 291 -10.65 -22.80 4.47
C ALA A 291 -11.95 -22.73 3.65
N ARG A 292 -13.04 -22.26 4.26
CA ARG A 292 -14.33 -22.06 3.60
C ARG A 292 -14.23 -21.07 2.43
N CYS A 293 -13.48 -19.98 2.59
CA CYS A 293 -13.23 -19.00 1.53
C CYS A 293 -12.50 -19.65 0.33
N LEU A 294 -11.46 -20.44 0.60
CA LEU A 294 -10.70 -21.16 -0.42
C LEU A 294 -11.54 -22.23 -1.14
N LEU A 295 -12.33 -23.02 -0.41
CA LEU A 295 -13.21 -24.04 -1.00
C LEU A 295 -14.23 -23.42 -1.94
N LYS A 296 -14.83 -22.27 -1.56
CA LYS A 296 -15.75 -21.53 -2.42
C LYS A 296 -15.06 -21.01 -3.69
N ALA A 297 -13.81 -20.55 -3.58
CA ALA A 297 -13.05 -20.09 -4.73
C ALA A 297 -12.71 -21.25 -5.68
N HIS A 298 -12.24 -22.39 -5.15
CA HIS A 298 -11.97 -23.58 -5.94
C HIS A 298 -13.21 -24.11 -6.64
N SER A 299 -14.35 -24.18 -5.95
CA SER A 299 -15.62 -24.60 -6.57
C SER A 299 -16.00 -23.75 -7.78
N VAL A 300 -15.76 -22.43 -7.75
CA VAL A 300 -16.04 -21.53 -8.88
C VAL A 300 -15.05 -21.76 -10.03
N ILE A 301 -13.77 -22.00 -9.72
CA ILE A 301 -12.75 -22.34 -10.72
C ILE A 301 -13.09 -23.67 -11.39
N ASP A 302 -13.44 -24.70 -10.61
CA ASP A 302 -13.77 -26.03 -11.10
C ASP A 302 -15.03 -26.01 -11.96
N GLN A 303 -16.07 -25.28 -11.55
CA GLN A 303 -17.29 -25.09 -12.36
C GLN A 303 -17.00 -24.40 -13.69
N HIS A 304 -16.15 -23.38 -13.68
CA HIS A 304 -15.75 -22.70 -14.91
C HIS A 304 -14.96 -23.62 -15.83
N TRP A 305 -13.99 -24.37 -15.28
CA TRP A 305 -13.21 -25.36 -16.02
C TRP A 305 -14.08 -26.45 -16.63
N GLN A 306 -15.00 -27.02 -15.85
CA GLN A 306 -15.96 -28.01 -16.34
C GLN A 306 -16.80 -27.45 -17.49
N GLY A 307 -17.31 -26.22 -17.36
CA GLY A 307 -18.04 -25.54 -18.43
C GLY A 307 -17.22 -25.37 -19.71
N LEU A 308 -15.93 -25.03 -19.61
CA LEU A 308 -15.03 -24.95 -20.76
C LEU A 308 -14.80 -26.32 -21.39
N THR A 309 -14.53 -27.36 -20.59
CA THR A 309 -14.26 -28.72 -21.10
C THR A 309 -15.48 -29.41 -21.69
N GLN A 310 -16.69 -29.02 -21.29
CA GLN A 310 -17.95 -29.55 -21.82
C GLN A 310 -18.46 -28.73 -23.01
N SER A 311 -17.90 -27.55 -23.26
CA SER A 311 -18.21 -26.76 -24.45
C SER A 311 -17.66 -27.44 -25.70
N THR A 312 -18.51 -27.67 -26.69
CA THR A 312 -18.15 -28.20 -28.01
C THR A 312 -17.73 -27.09 -29.00
N GLU A 313 -17.80 -25.82 -28.58
CA GLU A 313 -17.30 -24.69 -29.37
C GLU A 313 -15.76 -24.62 -29.27
N ILE A 314 -15.08 -25.34 -30.17
CA ILE A 314 -13.63 -25.21 -30.36
C ILE A 314 -13.39 -23.88 -31.07
N ASN A 315 -13.27 -22.80 -30.28
CA ASN A 315 -12.93 -21.47 -30.79
C ASN A 315 -11.42 -21.20 -30.69
N ILE A 316 -10.61 -22.25 -30.85
CA ILE A 316 -9.15 -22.15 -30.92
C ILE A 316 -8.80 -21.90 -32.38
N ASP A 317 -8.55 -20.64 -32.71
CA ASP A 317 -8.01 -20.27 -34.00
C ASP A 317 -6.55 -20.76 -34.11
N THR A 318 -6.38 -21.94 -34.70
CA THR A 318 -5.07 -22.54 -34.97
C THR A 318 -4.42 -21.99 -36.23
N THR A 319 -5.06 -21.06 -36.95
CA THR A 319 -4.44 -20.43 -38.14
C THR A 319 -3.19 -19.65 -37.75
N VAL A 320 -3.17 -19.02 -36.57
CA VAL A 320 -1.97 -18.38 -36.02
C VAL A 320 -0.85 -19.39 -35.84
N VAL A 321 -1.13 -20.56 -35.25
CA VAL A 321 -0.12 -21.62 -35.05
C VAL A 321 0.40 -22.17 -36.38
N LYS A 322 -0.46 -22.28 -37.40
CA LYS A 322 -0.05 -22.69 -38.75
C LYS A 322 0.86 -21.68 -39.45
N ASN A 323 0.77 -20.41 -39.07
CA ASN A 323 1.54 -19.32 -39.67
C ASN A 323 2.76 -18.92 -38.84
N ILE A 324 3.02 -19.55 -37.69
CA ILE A 324 4.26 -19.34 -36.94
C ILE A 324 5.42 -19.77 -37.84
N GLN A 325 6.36 -18.86 -38.04
CA GLN A 325 7.64 -19.11 -38.70
C GLN A 325 8.71 -19.03 -37.61
N PRO A 326 9.04 -20.14 -36.92
CA PRO A 326 9.96 -20.10 -35.77
C PRO A 326 11.29 -19.41 -36.08
N ASP A 327 11.80 -19.58 -37.31
CA ASP A 327 13.05 -18.97 -37.78
C ASP A 327 12.97 -17.44 -37.92
N ASN A 328 11.77 -16.89 -38.11
CA ASN A 328 11.51 -15.46 -38.31
C ASN A 328 10.83 -14.78 -37.11
N ASP A 329 10.13 -15.55 -36.26
CA ASP A 329 9.32 -15.07 -35.14
C ASP A 329 10.06 -15.13 -33.79
N LEU A 330 11.25 -15.72 -33.74
CA LEU A 330 12.12 -15.75 -32.56
C LEU A 330 13.17 -14.62 -32.63
N ASP A 331 13.13 -13.70 -31.66
CA ASP A 331 14.15 -12.65 -31.47
C ASP A 331 15.51 -13.20 -30.98
N MET A 332 15.66 -14.53 -30.86
CA MET A 332 16.87 -15.18 -30.39
C MET A 332 17.23 -16.39 -31.27
N LYS A 333 18.48 -16.41 -31.75
CA LYS A 333 19.08 -17.61 -32.36
C LYS A 333 19.76 -18.44 -31.29
N LEU A 334 19.43 -19.73 -31.20
CA LEU A 334 20.01 -20.67 -30.24
C LEU A 334 20.78 -21.78 -30.96
N PRO A 335 21.91 -21.45 -31.64
CA PRO A 335 22.60 -22.36 -32.54
C PRO A 335 23.12 -23.65 -31.88
N ALA A 336 23.34 -23.63 -30.56
CA ALA A 336 23.74 -24.83 -29.82
C ALA A 336 22.58 -25.81 -29.58
N LEU A 337 21.34 -25.32 -29.52
CA LEU A 337 20.13 -26.15 -29.41
C LEU A 337 19.73 -26.67 -30.80
N ASP A 338 19.89 -25.85 -31.83
CA ASP A 338 19.60 -26.21 -33.23
C ASP A 338 20.55 -27.31 -33.74
N ALA A 339 21.78 -27.37 -33.23
CA ALA A 339 22.73 -28.45 -33.54
C ALA A 339 22.46 -29.76 -32.76
N PHE A 340 21.55 -29.73 -31.78
CA PHE A 340 21.22 -30.87 -30.92
C PHE A 340 19.96 -31.62 -31.37
N LEU A 341 19.04 -30.95 -32.09
CA LEU A 341 17.87 -31.53 -32.74
C LEU A 341 18.24 -32.07 -34.14
#